data_AF-A0A6S7I7B0-F1
#
_entry.id   AF-A0A6S7I7B0-F1
#
_cell.length_a   1.000
_cell.length_b   1.000
_cell.length_c   1.000
_cell.angle_alpha   90.00
_cell.angle_beta   90.00
_cell.angle_gamma   90.00
#
_symmetry.space_group_name_H-M   'P 1'
#
loop_
_entity.id
_entity.type
_entity.pdbx_description
1 polymer ?
#
loop_
_entity_poly.entity_id
_entity_poly.type
_entity_poly.pdbx_seq_one_letter_code
_entity_poly.pdbx_strand_id
1 'polypeptide(L)'
;MTWSEAEAACKSISDFASLVKITGQNEQDFVTRRIQDFSSNADVWIGLSDLKNEGVFKWSDDGFDLTNTDYQLWANGKPSENKENSDCVMILWVRQDGAWTVQDCSLKQNFICTRNRE
;
A
#
# COMPACT_ATOMS: atom_id res chain seq x y z
N MET A 1 0.74 0.75 -13.04
CA MET A 1 1.31 2.09 -12.81
C MET A 1 2.44 1.97 -11.81
N THR A 2 3.46 2.83 -11.88
CA THR A 2 4.41 2.99 -10.77
C THR A 2 3.68 3.45 -9.51
N TRP A 3 4.30 3.36 -8.34
CA TRP A 3 3.64 3.78 -7.11
C TRP A 3 3.21 5.26 -7.16
N SER A 4 4.11 6.14 -7.60
CA SER A 4 3.82 7.58 -7.73
C SER A 4 2.74 7.88 -8.78
N GLU A 5 2.72 7.14 -9.89
CA GLU A 5 1.66 7.25 -10.90
C GLU A 5 0.30 6.80 -10.34
N ALA A 6 0.28 5.71 -9.56
CA ALA A 6 -0.92 5.19 -8.93
C ALA A 6 -1.49 6.16 -7.88
N GLU A 7 -0.63 6.76 -7.06
CA GLU A 7 -1.01 7.78 -6.09
C GLU A 7 -1.58 9.04 -6.78
N ALA A 8 -0.95 9.50 -7.86
CA ALA A 8 -1.46 10.60 -8.65
C ALA A 8 -2.83 10.26 -9.29
N ALA A 9 -3.01 9.03 -9.75
CA ALA A 9 -4.28 8.56 -10.29
C ALA A 9 -5.39 8.58 -9.23
N CYS A 10 -5.12 8.12 -8.00
CA CYS A 10 -6.07 8.20 -6.90
C CYS A 10 -6.43 9.65 -6.56
N LYS A 11 -5.44 10.53 -6.43
CA LYS A 11 -5.64 11.97 -6.17
C LYS A 11 -6.43 12.69 -7.26
N SER A 12 -6.40 12.20 -8.50
CA SER A 12 -7.20 12.76 -9.60
C SER A 12 -8.71 12.50 -9.46
N ILE A 13 -9.12 11.57 -8.59
CA ILE A 13 -10.53 11.25 -8.35
C ILE A 13 -11.19 12.33 -7.48
N SER A 14 -10.51 12.79 -6.43
CA SER A 14 -10.94 13.85 -5.52
C SER A 14 -9.82 14.22 -4.54
N ASP A 15 -9.90 15.39 -3.92
CA ASP A 15 -8.95 15.83 -2.88
C ASP A 15 -8.89 14.90 -1.65
N PHE A 16 -9.92 14.08 -1.43
CA PHE A 16 -10.02 13.11 -0.32
C PHE A 16 -9.67 11.68 -0.73
N ALA A 17 -9.09 11.49 -1.92
CA ALA A 17 -8.70 10.19 -2.44
C ALA A 17 -7.18 10.04 -2.51
N SER A 18 -6.70 8.87 -2.11
CA SER A 18 -5.29 8.48 -2.11
C SER A 18 -5.21 6.96 -2.27
N LEU A 19 -4.02 6.39 -2.45
CA LEU A 19 -3.82 4.96 -2.30
C LEU A 19 -4.32 4.48 -0.93
N VAL A 20 -4.81 3.25 -0.89
CA VAL A 20 -5.52 2.73 0.28
C VAL A 20 -4.64 2.71 1.53
N LYS A 21 -5.19 3.24 2.62
CA LYS A 21 -4.68 3.09 3.98
C LYS A 21 -5.29 1.86 4.64
N ILE A 22 -4.49 1.09 5.38
CA ILE A 22 -4.97 -0.08 6.13
C ILE A 22 -4.48 0.03 7.57
N THR A 23 -5.41 0.22 8.49
CA THR A 23 -5.16 0.47 9.92
C THR A 23 -5.72 -0.62 10.83
N GLY A 24 -6.36 -1.64 10.25
CA GLY A 24 -6.92 -2.76 11.00
C GLY A 24 -7.31 -3.95 10.14
N GLN A 25 -7.58 -5.08 10.79
CA GLN A 25 -7.93 -6.35 10.13
C GLN A 25 -9.17 -6.22 9.23
N ASN A 26 -10.20 -5.50 9.68
CA ASN A 26 -11.42 -5.33 8.88
C ASN A 26 -11.16 -4.62 7.54
N GLU A 27 -10.25 -3.64 7.53
CA GLU A 27 -9.85 -2.93 6.32
C GLU A 27 -9.00 -3.83 5.43
N GLN A 28 -8.06 -4.59 6.01
CA GLN A 28 -7.28 -5.58 5.28
C GLN A 28 -8.18 -6.60 4.58
N ASP A 29 -9.15 -7.17 5.31
CA ASP A 29 -10.07 -8.19 4.78
C ASP A 29 -10.92 -7.62 3.65
N PHE A 30 -11.41 -6.38 3.82
CA PHE A 30 -12.16 -5.68 2.80
C PHE A 30 -11.33 -5.47 1.53
N VAL A 31 -10.11 -4.92 1.65
CA VAL A 31 -9.20 -4.69 0.53
C VAL A 31 -8.88 -6.00 -0.17
N THR A 32 -8.55 -7.04 0.60
CA THR A 32 -8.20 -8.38 0.10
C THR A 32 -9.34 -8.99 -0.70
N ARG A 33 -10.58 -8.92 -0.19
CA ARG A 33 -11.76 -9.38 -0.92
C ARG A 33 -11.97 -8.61 -2.23
N ARG A 34 -11.75 -7.29 -2.23
CA ARG A 34 -11.83 -6.51 -3.48
C ARG A 34 -10.77 -6.93 -4.48
N ILE A 35 -9.54 -7.22 -4.06
CA ILE A 35 -8.51 -7.76 -4.97
C ILE A 35 -9.02 -9.06 -5.62
N GLN A 36 -9.56 -9.99 -4.81
CA GLN A 36 -10.11 -11.25 -5.33
C GLN A 36 -11.23 -11.06 -6.35
N ASP A 37 -12.17 -10.13 -6.09
CA ASP A 37 -13.32 -9.86 -6.96
C ASP A 37 -12.88 -9.34 -8.35
N PHE A 38 -11.76 -8.62 -8.43
CA PHE A 38 -11.27 -8.01 -9.67
C PHE A 38 -10.16 -8.80 -10.37
N SER A 39 -9.23 -9.37 -9.60
CA SER A 39 -8.11 -10.16 -10.12
C SER A 39 -7.52 -11.04 -9.04
N SER A 40 -7.80 -12.35 -9.13
CA SER A 40 -7.31 -13.35 -8.18
C SER A 40 -5.79 -13.53 -8.18
N ASN A 41 -5.03 -12.86 -9.06
CA ASN A 41 -3.59 -12.98 -9.21
C ASN A 41 -2.83 -11.64 -9.18
N ALA A 42 -3.45 -10.56 -8.71
CA ALA A 42 -2.84 -9.23 -8.73
C ALA A 42 -2.10 -8.91 -7.42
N ASP A 43 -0.84 -8.49 -7.54
CA ASP A 43 -0.18 -7.68 -6.53
C ASP A 43 -0.64 -6.22 -6.68
N VAL A 44 -0.89 -5.54 -5.57
CA VAL A 44 -1.48 -4.19 -5.58
C VAL A 44 -0.73 -3.21 -4.70
N TRP A 45 -0.44 -2.01 -5.23
CA TRP A 45 0.09 -0.90 -4.44
C TRP A 45 -0.91 -0.45 -3.38
N ILE A 46 -0.38 -0.14 -2.19
CA ILE A 46 -1.09 0.54 -1.09
C ILE A 46 -0.40 1.87 -0.77
N GLY A 47 -1.03 2.71 0.06
CA GLY A 47 -0.55 4.06 0.35
C GLY A 47 0.67 4.15 1.26
N LEU A 48 1.25 3.03 1.66
CA LEU A 48 2.40 2.99 2.57
C LEU A 48 3.71 3.09 1.80
N SER A 49 4.59 4.01 2.21
CA SER A 49 5.94 4.17 1.67
C SER A 49 6.87 4.88 2.64
N ASP A 50 8.18 4.71 2.52
CA ASP A 50 9.20 5.48 3.24
C ASP A 50 10.02 6.41 2.33
N LEU A 51 9.55 6.63 1.09
CA LEU A 51 10.11 7.58 0.10
C LEU A 51 10.51 8.96 0.65
N LYS A 52 9.80 9.45 1.67
CA LYS A 52 10.06 10.77 2.27
C LYS A 52 11.14 10.74 3.34
N ASN A 53 11.30 9.61 4.03
CA ASN A 53 12.23 9.44 5.13
C ASN A 53 12.53 7.95 5.30
N GLU A 54 13.67 7.51 4.78
CA GLU A 54 14.14 6.12 4.80
C GLU A 54 13.96 5.49 6.20
N GLY A 55 13.33 4.32 6.25
CA GLY A 55 13.07 3.60 7.49
C GLY A 55 11.87 4.12 8.29
N VAL A 56 11.20 5.19 7.84
CA VAL A 56 9.95 5.71 8.42
C VAL A 56 8.83 5.63 7.40
N PHE A 57 8.11 4.51 7.44
CA PHE A 57 6.93 4.31 6.60
C PHE A 57 5.79 5.24 7.00
N LYS A 58 5.24 5.96 6.02
CA LYS A 58 4.12 6.88 6.15
C LYS A 58 3.02 6.53 5.18
N TRP A 59 1.77 6.73 5.61
CA TRP A 59 0.61 6.64 4.74
C TRP A 59 0.47 7.89 3.87
N SER A 60 0.17 7.71 2.59
CA SER A 60 0.05 8.79 1.62
C SER A 60 -1.21 9.64 1.79
N ASP A 61 -2.23 9.11 2.47
CA ASP A 61 -3.53 9.73 2.63
C ASP A 61 -3.47 10.90 3.63
N ASP A 62 -2.85 10.71 4.80
CA ASP A 62 -2.77 11.72 5.86
C ASP A 62 -1.33 12.04 6.31
N GLY A 63 -0.36 11.26 5.85
CA GLY A 63 1.05 11.45 6.20
C GLY A 63 1.44 10.88 7.57
N PHE A 64 0.55 10.17 8.26
CA PHE A 64 0.87 9.54 9.54
C PHE A 64 1.81 8.35 9.38
N ASP A 65 2.69 8.23 10.36
CA ASP A 65 3.66 7.14 10.44
C ASP A 65 2.93 5.82 10.70
N LEU A 66 3.46 4.73 10.15
CA LEU A 66 2.95 3.38 10.40
C LEU A 66 2.86 3.05 11.90
N THR A 67 3.76 3.62 12.70
CA THR A 67 3.79 3.44 14.15
C THR A 67 2.58 4.05 14.86
N ASN A 68 1.81 4.92 14.20
CA ASN A 68 0.54 5.44 14.72
C ASN A 68 -0.62 4.45 14.52
N THR A 69 -0.38 3.30 13.89
CA THR A 69 -1.36 2.24 13.67
C THR A 69 -0.88 0.94 14.31
N ASP A 70 -1.74 0.28 15.10
CA ASP A 70 -1.42 -0.99 15.77
C ASP A 70 -1.49 -2.21 14.84
N TYR A 71 -1.75 -1.99 13.54
CA TYR A 71 -1.97 -3.05 12.57
C TYR A 71 -0.90 -3.05 11.48
N GLN A 72 -0.24 -4.20 11.31
CA GLN A 72 0.73 -4.43 10.26
C GLN A 72 0.66 -5.88 9.82
N LEU A 73 0.74 -6.14 8.51
CA LEU A 73 0.69 -7.50 7.96
C LEU A 73 1.88 -7.77 7.05
N TRP A 74 3.10 -7.54 7.52
CA TRP A 74 4.31 -7.77 6.72
C TRP A 74 4.54 -9.24 6.37
N ALA A 75 4.89 -9.52 5.11
CA ALA A 75 5.36 -10.81 4.68
C ALA A 75 6.74 -11.12 5.29
N ASN A 76 6.94 -12.36 5.74
CA ASN A 76 8.23 -12.87 6.27
C ASN A 76 8.87 -12.03 7.41
N GLY A 77 8.06 -11.25 8.15
CA GLY A 77 8.45 -10.64 9.42
C GLY A 77 9.31 -9.37 9.36
N LYS A 78 9.59 -8.79 8.18
CA LYS A 78 10.31 -7.50 8.07
C LYS A 78 9.98 -6.75 6.77
N PRO A 79 9.97 -5.41 6.76
CA PRO A 79 10.43 -4.65 5.61
C PRO A 79 11.90 -5.04 5.37
N SER A 80 12.25 -5.59 4.21
CA SER A 80 13.64 -5.97 3.93
C SER A 80 14.53 -4.74 3.99
N GLU A 81 15.60 -4.80 4.79
CA GLU A 81 16.58 -3.72 4.93
C GLU A 81 17.15 -3.31 3.55
N ASN A 82 16.88 -2.05 3.20
CA ASN A 82 17.61 -1.16 2.31
C ASN A 82 18.20 -1.80 1.05
N LYS A 83 17.33 -2.07 0.08
CA LYS A 83 17.74 -2.10 -1.33
C LYS A 83 17.40 -0.75 -1.93
N GLU A 84 18.34 -0.10 -2.61
CA GLU A 84 18.10 1.19 -3.29
C GLU A 84 16.77 1.16 -4.08
N ASN A 85 15.93 2.19 -3.89
CA ASN A 85 14.59 2.38 -4.47
C ASN A 85 13.48 1.42 -4.01
N SER A 86 13.73 0.54 -3.05
CA SER A 86 12.69 -0.34 -2.47
C SER A 86 11.99 0.36 -1.32
N ASP A 87 11.14 1.32 -1.64
CA ASP A 87 10.53 2.23 -0.64
C ASP A 87 8.99 2.17 -0.64
N CYS A 88 8.41 1.40 -1.56
CA CYS A 88 6.98 1.36 -1.83
C CYS A 88 6.38 0.02 -1.41
N VAL A 89 5.18 0.06 -0.81
CA VAL A 89 4.57 -1.14 -0.26
C VAL A 89 3.41 -1.63 -1.13
N MET A 90 3.40 -2.93 -1.40
CA MET A 90 2.30 -3.62 -2.06
C MET A 90 1.81 -4.84 -1.27
N ILE A 91 0.55 -5.21 -1.50
CA ILE A 91 -0.02 -6.48 -1.05
C ILE A 91 0.38 -7.59 -2.04
N LEU A 92 0.91 -8.69 -1.50
CA LEU A 92 1.18 -9.95 -2.22
C LEU A 92 0.02 -10.92 -2.03
N TRP A 93 -0.94 -10.90 -2.94
CA TRP A 93 -2.14 -11.73 -2.80
C TRP A 93 -1.82 -13.23 -2.93
N VAL A 94 -1.29 -13.66 -4.08
CA VAL A 94 -1.07 -15.10 -4.37
C VAL A 94 0.06 -15.70 -3.55
N ARG A 95 1.08 -14.89 -3.23
CA ARG A 95 2.36 -15.40 -2.71
C ARG A 95 2.40 -15.45 -1.18
N GLN A 96 1.56 -14.68 -0.49
CA GLN A 96 1.63 -14.46 0.96
C GLN A 96 0.25 -14.10 1.57
N ASP A 97 -0.85 -14.62 1.02
CA ASP A 97 -2.21 -14.47 1.57
C ASP A 97 -2.62 -13.02 1.91
N GLY A 98 -2.20 -12.05 1.10
CA GLY A 98 -2.55 -10.65 1.30
C GLY A 98 -1.59 -9.86 2.19
N ALA A 99 -0.48 -10.46 2.62
CA ALA A 99 0.57 -9.76 3.37
C ALA A 99 1.29 -8.70 2.52
N TRP A 100 1.92 -7.75 3.20
CA TRP A 100 2.58 -6.59 2.63
C TRP A 100 4.06 -6.87 2.39
N THR A 101 4.60 -6.32 1.31
CA THR A 101 6.03 -6.34 1.02
C THR A 101 6.48 -4.97 0.57
N VAL A 102 7.73 -4.65 0.87
CA VAL A 102 8.42 -3.52 0.26
C VAL A 102 8.94 -3.93 -1.12
N GLN A 103 8.87 -3.04 -2.09
CA GLN A 103 9.29 -3.25 -3.48
C GLN A 103 9.80 -1.97 -4.12
N ASP A 104 10.50 -2.16 -5.25
CA ASP A 104 10.93 -1.09 -6.14
C ASP A 104 9.73 -0.29 -6.65
N CYS A 105 9.69 1.00 -6.31
CA CYS A 105 8.62 1.93 -6.67
C CYS A 105 8.41 2.09 -8.19
N SER A 106 9.42 1.76 -9.00
CA SER A 106 9.38 1.82 -10.46
C SER A 106 8.62 0.66 -11.10
N LEU A 107 8.30 -0.40 -10.34
CA LEU A 107 7.50 -1.51 -10.82
C LEU A 107 6.08 -1.05 -11.19
N LYS A 108 5.60 -1.55 -12.33
CA LYS A 108 4.23 -1.27 -12.77
C LYS A 108 3.29 -2.33 -12.21
N GLN A 109 2.46 -1.95 -11.25
CA GLN A 109 1.48 -2.82 -10.62
C GLN A 109 0.06 -2.27 -10.70
N ASN A 110 -0.90 -3.10 -10.30
CA ASN A 110 -2.26 -2.68 -9.99
C ASN A 110 -2.26 -1.88 -8.67
N PHE A 111 -3.36 -1.20 -8.36
CA PHE A 111 -3.45 -0.37 -7.17
C PHE A 111 -4.90 -0.22 -6.72
N ILE A 112 -5.08 0.13 -5.46
CA ILE A 112 -6.40 0.39 -4.87
C ILE A 112 -6.38 1.77 -4.22
N CYS A 113 -7.37 2.60 -4.57
CA CYS A 113 -7.59 3.89 -3.94
C CYS A 113 -8.56 3.75 -2.75
N THR A 114 -8.32 4.51 -1.70
CA THR A 114 -9.34 4.86 -0.71
C THR A 114 -9.90 6.25 -0.99
N ARG A 115 -11.09 6.52 -0.47
CA ARG A 115 -11.68 7.86 -0.45
C ARG A 115 -12.38 8.08 0.88
N ASN A 116 -11.92 9.06 1.64
CA ASN A 116 -12.54 9.44 2.91
C ASN A 116 -13.82 10.24 2.64
N ARG A 117 -14.80 10.12 3.55
CA ARG A 117 -16.01 10.96 3.48
C ARG A 117 -15.69 12.34 4.03
N GLU A 118 -16.16 13.37 3.33
CA GLU A 118 -16.17 14.77 3.77
C GLU A 118 -16.93 14.95 5.09
#